data_AF-A0A136JKS3-F1
#
_entry.id   AF-A0A136JKS3-F1
#
_cell.length_a   1.000
_cell.length_b   1.000
_cell.length_c   1.000
_cell.angle_alpha   90.00
_cell.angle_beta   90.00
_cell.angle_gamma   90.00
#
_symmetry.space_group_name_H-M   'P 1'
#
loop_
_entity.id
_entity.type
_entity.pdbx_description
1 polymer ?
#
loop_
_entity_poly.entity_id
_entity_poly.type
_entity_poly.pdbx_seq_one_letter_code
_entity_poly.pdbx_strand_id
1 'polypeptide(L)'
;MGTLSDKSDAARQQHQQAQMQAKHHPEALARSMAYLARTLADVKQFRSELAHLPGHAADNAYPPLAIIYGKEVPTVYAAHVTSREAIARTDCYDNLLFQSGDGVVLAREAMLPPGYDLVKDGRHSTNRGHITMLGDMDAVGRALQAVVRGRAKGIGLGKDRRME
;
A
#
# COMPACT_ATOMS: atom_id res chain seq x y z
N MET A 1 25.17 -26.92 -47.16
CA MET A 1 24.82 -27.61 -45.91
C MET A 1 25.51 -26.92 -44.75
N GLY A 2 24.87 -25.91 -44.15
CA GLY A 2 25.36 -25.16 -42.98
C GLY A 2 24.41 -25.38 -41.80
N THR A 3 24.81 -26.33 -40.95
CA THR A 3 24.58 -26.50 -39.50
C THR A 3 23.45 -25.69 -38.80
N LEU A 4 22.35 -26.39 -38.49
CA LEU A 4 21.38 -26.03 -37.43
C LEU A 4 22.03 -25.98 -36.02
N SER A 5 23.22 -26.56 -35.85
CA SER A 5 24.00 -26.60 -34.60
C SER A 5 24.58 -25.24 -34.18
N ASP A 6 24.97 -24.39 -35.14
CA ASP A 6 25.64 -23.11 -34.82
C ASP A 6 24.71 -22.08 -34.19
N LYS A 7 23.41 -22.12 -34.53
CA LYS A 7 22.41 -21.20 -33.97
C LYS A 7 22.09 -21.54 -32.50
N SER A 8 22.09 -22.81 -32.13
CA SER A 8 21.88 -23.23 -30.74
C SER A 8 23.06 -22.88 -29.83
N ASP A 9 24.28 -22.93 -30.36
CA ASP A 9 25.48 -22.61 -29.60
C ASP A 9 25.66 -21.09 -29.45
N ALA A 10 25.33 -20.30 -30.47
CA ALA A 10 25.28 -18.84 -30.39
C ALA A 10 24.23 -18.35 -29.37
N ALA A 11 23.04 -18.96 -29.34
CA ALA A 11 21.99 -18.63 -28.37
C ALA A 11 22.38 -19.02 -26.93
N ARG A 12 23.07 -20.15 -26.76
CA ARG A 12 23.62 -20.59 -25.46
C ARG A 12 24.74 -19.67 -24.98
N GLN A 13 25.64 -19.23 -25.87
CA GLN A 13 26.70 -18.28 -25.55
C GLN A 13 26.14 -16.89 -25.21
N GLN A 14 25.14 -16.40 -25.93
CA GLN A 14 24.46 -15.13 -25.60
C GLN A 14 23.74 -15.21 -24.25
N HIS A 15 23.08 -16.33 -23.95
CA HIS A 15 22.42 -16.53 -22.66
C HIS A 15 23.45 -16.64 -21.50
N GLN A 16 24.58 -17.32 -21.71
CA GLN A 16 25.68 -17.36 -20.73
C GLN A 16 26.36 -16.00 -20.55
N GLN A 17 26.58 -15.22 -21.61
CA GLN A 17 27.11 -13.87 -21.50
C GLN A 17 26.16 -12.92 -20.78
N ALA A 18 24.85 -12.99 -21.07
CA ALA A 18 23.84 -12.21 -20.35
C ALA A 18 23.74 -12.62 -18.87
N GLN A 19 23.83 -13.92 -18.56
CA GLN A 19 23.90 -14.41 -17.18
C GLN A 19 25.20 -14.01 -16.45
N MET A 20 26.33 -13.91 -17.15
CA MET A 20 27.58 -13.44 -16.56
C MET A 20 27.61 -11.92 -16.36
N GLN A 21 27.03 -11.14 -17.27
CA GLN A 21 26.86 -9.69 -17.13
C GLN A 21 25.89 -9.33 -15.98
N ALA A 22 24.84 -10.13 -15.78
CA ALA A 22 23.92 -9.96 -14.65
C ALA A 22 24.55 -10.29 -13.29
N LYS A 23 25.63 -11.09 -13.25
CA LYS A 23 26.23 -11.59 -12.01
C LYS A 23 27.15 -10.61 -11.26
N HIS A 24 27.68 -9.57 -11.90
CA HIS A 24 28.61 -8.64 -11.23
C HIS A 24 28.59 -7.21 -11.82
N HIS A 25 27.53 -6.45 -11.53
CA HIS A 25 27.63 -4.98 -11.59
C HIS A 25 27.69 -4.39 -10.16
N PRO A 26 28.90 -4.21 -9.59
CA PRO A 26 29.05 -3.58 -8.28
C PRO A 26 28.40 -2.19 -8.22
N GLU A 27 28.36 -1.49 -9.35
CA GLU A 27 27.63 -0.22 -9.48
C GLU A 27 26.12 -0.38 -9.35
N ALA A 28 25.52 -1.45 -9.88
CA ALA A 28 24.09 -1.72 -9.73
C ALA A 28 23.76 -2.04 -8.27
N LEU A 29 24.60 -2.84 -7.60
CA LEU A 29 24.46 -3.11 -6.17
C LEU A 29 24.59 -1.84 -5.34
N ALA A 30 25.62 -1.02 -5.59
CA ALA A 30 25.83 0.24 -4.89
C ALA A 30 24.63 1.19 -5.07
N ARG A 31 24.09 1.31 -6.29
CA ARG A 31 22.86 2.09 -6.55
C ARG A 31 21.66 1.54 -5.80
N SER A 32 21.43 0.23 -5.82
CA SER A 32 20.33 -0.42 -5.11
C SER A 32 20.44 -0.23 -3.59
N MET A 33 21.64 -0.34 -3.02
CA MET A 33 21.88 -0.12 -1.59
C MET A 33 21.68 1.35 -1.20
N ALA A 34 22.16 2.29 -2.03
CA ALA A 34 21.92 3.72 -1.81
C ALA A 34 20.42 4.06 -1.89
N TYR A 35 19.69 3.50 -2.86
CA TYR A 35 18.25 3.63 -2.97
C TYR A 35 17.53 3.06 -1.73
N LEU A 36 17.91 1.85 -1.30
CA LEU A 36 17.31 1.19 -0.15
C LEU A 36 17.55 1.99 1.14
N ALA A 37 18.78 2.44 1.37
CA ALA A 37 19.12 3.22 2.56
C ALA A 37 18.29 4.51 2.66
N ARG A 38 18.20 5.26 1.56
CA ARG A 38 17.35 6.46 1.47
C ARG A 38 15.88 6.12 1.72
N THR A 39 15.36 5.13 1.00
CA THR A 39 13.93 4.75 1.10
C THR A 39 13.57 4.30 2.51
N LEU A 40 14.42 3.52 3.17
CA LEU A 40 14.17 3.09 4.55
C LEU A 40 14.21 4.26 5.53
N ALA A 41 15.13 5.21 5.35
CA ALA A 41 15.17 6.42 6.17
C ALA A 41 13.89 7.26 5.99
N ASP A 42 13.50 7.51 4.75
CA ASP A 42 12.31 8.30 4.41
C ASP A 42 11.04 7.62 4.93
N VAL A 43 10.88 6.32 4.72
CA VAL A 43 9.72 5.55 5.19
C VAL A 43 9.67 5.51 6.71
N LYS A 44 10.81 5.37 7.39
CA LYS A 44 10.86 5.41 8.86
C LYS A 44 10.42 6.77 9.38
N GLN A 45 10.91 7.85 8.79
CA GLN A 45 10.53 9.21 9.16
C GLN A 45 9.03 9.43 8.94
N PHE A 46 8.54 9.13 7.73
CA PHE A 46 7.12 9.25 7.38
C PHE A 46 6.21 8.49 8.34
N ARG A 47 6.55 7.23 8.68
CA ARG A 47 5.76 6.44 9.64
C ARG A 47 5.74 7.05 11.03
N SER A 48 6.82 7.70 11.46
CA SER A 48 6.88 8.38 12.76
C SER A 48 6.00 9.62 12.79
N GLU A 49 5.90 10.35 11.67
CA GLU A 49 5.09 11.56 11.53
C GLU A 49 3.59 11.27 11.44
N LEU A 50 3.19 10.07 11.00
CA LEU A 50 1.79 9.62 10.98
C LEU A 50 1.24 9.25 12.37
N ALA A 51 2.11 9.15 13.39
CA ALA A 51 1.69 8.78 14.72
C ALA A 51 0.66 9.77 15.29
N HIS A 52 -0.37 9.23 15.94
CA HIS A 52 -1.36 10.05 16.62
C HIS A 52 -0.69 10.85 17.76
N LEU A 53 -0.98 12.15 17.82
CA LEU A 53 -0.49 13.10 18.81
C LEU A 53 -1.64 13.45 19.76
N PRO A 54 -1.62 12.98 21.02
CA PRO A 54 -2.71 13.24 21.97
C PRO A 54 -3.02 14.72 22.18
N GLY A 55 -2.03 15.60 22.08
CA GLY A 55 -2.23 17.05 22.15
C GLY A 55 -3.15 17.58 21.04
N HIS A 56 -2.97 17.12 19.79
CA HIS A 56 -3.84 17.53 18.68
C HIS A 56 -5.28 17.04 18.86
N ALA A 57 -5.49 15.84 19.40
CA ALA A 57 -6.83 15.37 19.73
C ALA A 57 -7.44 16.20 20.87
N ALA A 58 -6.67 16.44 21.94
CA ALA A 58 -7.11 17.25 23.07
C ALA A 58 -7.48 18.67 22.63
N ASP A 59 -6.77 19.24 21.65
CA ASP A 59 -6.99 20.60 21.13
C ASP A 59 -7.99 20.67 19.98
N ASN A 60 -8.66 19.56 19.63
CA ASN A 60 -9.60 19.50 18.51
C ASN A 60 -8.94 19.99 17.20
N ALA A 61 -7.70 19.58 16.98
CA ALA A 61 -6.89 19.98 15.83
C ALA A 61 -6.96 18.97 14.67
N TYR A 62 -7.28 17.70 14.95
CA TYR A 62 -7.46 16.70 13.89
C TYR A 62 -8.72 16.97 13.06
N PRO A 63 -8.64 16.87 11.72
CA PRO A 63 -9.79 17.10 10.87
C PRO A 63 -10.84 15.99 11.07
N PRO A 64 -12.10 16.23 10.65
CA PRO A 64 -13.08 15.17 10.54
C PRO A 64 -12.61 14.10 9.54
N LEU A 65 -12.54 12.84 9.99
CA LEU A 65 -12.11 11.70 9.17
C LEU A 65 -13.29 10.79 8.83
N ALA A 66 -13.33 10.33 7.58
CA ALA A 66 -14.23 9.28 7.10
C ALA A 66 -13.41 8.26 6.28
N ILE A 67 -13.90 7.02 6.20
CA ILE A 67 -13.27 5.94 5.45
C ILE A 67 -14.26 5.30 4.48
N ILE A 68 -13.74 4.96 3.30
CA ILE A 68 -14.35 4.07 2.33
C ILE A 68 -13.42 2.85 2.22
N TYR A 69 -13.96 1.64 2.34
CA TYR A 69 -13.15 0.43 2.29
C TYR A 69 -13.86 -0.71 1.57
N GLY A 70 -13.09 -1.57 0.89
CA GLY A 70 -13.58 -2.83 0.33
C GLY A 70 -13.50 -3.97 1.35
N LYS A 71 -14.46 -4.88 1.32
CA LYS A 71 -14.46 -6.09 2.15
C LYS A 71 -14.76 -7.37 1.35
N GLU A 72 -15.31 -7.23 0.16
CA GLU A 72 -15.87 -8.36 -0.60
C GLU A 72 -14.89 -8.96 -1.61
N VAL A 73 -13.77 -8.30 -1.88
CA VAL A 73 -12.78 -8.78 -2.86
C VAL A 73 -11.71 -9.62 -2.13
N PRO A 74 -11.47 -10.88 -2.55
CA PRO A 74 -10.35 -11.67 -2.05
C PRO A 74 -9.04 -10.92 -2.24
N THR A 75 -8.36 -10.65 -1.13
CA THR A 75 -7.13 -9.85 -1.09
C THR A 75 -6.00 -10.71 -0.60
N VAL A 76 -4.93 -10.80 -1.39
CA VAL A 76 -3.74 -11.57 -1.05
C VAL A 76 -3.09 -10.96 0.20
N TYR A 77 -2.86 -11.77 1.23
CA TYR A 77 -2.14 -11.32 2.45
C TYR A 77 -0.84 -12.10 2.71
N ALA A 78 -0.67 -13.26 2.06
CA ALA A 78 0.54 -14.06 2.16
C ALA A 78 0.71 -14.95 0.92
N ALA A 79 1.94 -15.39 0.68
CA ALA A 79 2.26 -16.45 -0.26
C ALA A 79 3.05 -17.54 0.47
N HIS A 80 2.65 -18.79 0.31
CA HIS A 80 3.35 -19.93 0.91
C HIS A 80 4.47 -20.39 -0.03
N VAL A 81 5.71 -20.26 0.45
CA VAL A 81 6.91 -20.73 -0.25
C VAL A 81 7.47 -21.99 0.42
N THR A 82 8.14 -22.85 -0.35
CA THR A 82 8.68 -24.12 0.15
C THR A 82 9.86 -23.95 1.11
N SER A 83 10.65 -22.88 0.95
CA SER A 83 11.76 -22.56 1.85
C SER A 83 12.12 -21.07 1.78
N ARG A 84 13.00 -20.62 2.68
CA ARG A 84 13.50 -19.23 2.70
C ARG A 84 14.33 -18.91 1.45
N GLU A 85 15.09 -19.87 0.96
CA GLU A 85 15.92 -19.75 -0.25
C GLU A 85 15.04 -19.59 -1.49
N ALA A 86 13.86 -20.20 -1.49
CA ALA A 86 12.91 -20.10 -2.59
C ALA A 86 12.41 -18.67 -2.82
N ILE A 87 12.35 -17.81 -1.78
CA ILE A 87 11.94 -16.39 -1.87
C ILE A 87 12.73 -15.62 -2.93
N ALA A 88 13.99 -16.01 -3.17
CA ALA A 88 14.84 -15.36 -4.18
C ALA A 88 14.47 -15.74 -5.63
N ARG A 89 13.49 -16.63 -5.84
CA ARG A 89 13.11 -17.19 -7.13
C ARG A 89 11.78 -16.59 -7.59
N THR A 90 11.63 -16.38 -8.89
CA THR A 90 10.44 -15.71 -9.46
C THR A 90 9.23 -16.64 -9.58
N ASP A 91 9.44 -17.95 -9.53
CA ASP A 91 8.44 -19.00 -9.72
C ASP A 91 7.89 -19.58 -8.40
N CYS A 92 8.16 -18.96 -7.25
CA CYS A 92 7.75 -19.48 -5.95
C CYS A 92 6.46 -18.86 -5.39
N TYR A 93 5.83 -17.90 -6.08
CA TYR A 93 4.73 -17.08 -5.56
C TYR A 93 3.33 -17.48 -6.07
N ASP A 94 3.13 -18.75 -6.40
CA ASP A 94 1.88 -19.23 -6.99
C ASP A 94 0.84 -19.69 -5.94
N ASN A 95 1.29 -20.00 -4.72
CA ASN A 95 0.41 -20.46 -3.63
C ASN A 95 0.01 -19.30 -2.72
N LEU A 96 -1.03 -18.58 -3.13
CA LEU A 96 -1.50 -17.35 -2.48
C LEU A 96 -2.58 -17.63 -1.43
N LEU A 97 -2.50 -16.92 -0.30
CA LEU A 97 -3.50 -16.93 0.77
C LEU A 97 -4.29 -15.62 0.75
N PHE A 98 -5.61 -15.73 0.92
CA PHE A 98 -6.54 -14.62 0.77
C PHE A 98 -7.31 -14.32 2.05
N GLN A 99 -7.62 -13.04 2.25
CA GLN A 99 -8.55 -12.52 3.25
C GLN A 99 -9.47 -11.46 2.64
N SER A 100 -10.40 -10.93 3.43
CA SER A 100 -11.34 -9.91 2.98
C SER A 100 -10.66 -8.55 2.78
N GLY A 101 -10.94 -7.88 1.66
CA GLY A 101 -10.41 -6.56 1.34
C GLY A 101 -10.95 -6.01 0.02
N ASP A 102 -10.15 -5.19 -0.66
CA ASP A 102 -10.49 -4.55 -1.94
C ASP A 102 -9.72 -5.12 -3.15
N GLY A 103 -8.97 -6.21 -2.95
CA GLY A 103 -8.09 -6.85 -3.93
C GLY A 103 -6.63 -6.43 -3.81
N VAL A 104 -6.34 -5.42 -2.98
CA VAL A 104 -4.98 -4.92 -2.70
C VAL A 104 -4.76 -4.71 -1.21
N VAL A 105 -5.65 -3.96 -0.57
CA VAL A 105 -5.63 -3.61 0.85
C VAL A 105 -6.68 -4.44 1.59
N LEU A 106 -6.25 -5.06 2.69
CA LEU A 106 -7.14 -5.81 3.57
C LEU A 106 -8.12 -4.87 4.28
N ALA A 107 -9.34 -5.36 4.49
CA ALA A 107 -10.42 -4.57 5.09
C ALA A 107 -10.07 -4.10 6.53
N ARG A 108 -9.30 -4.89 7.28
CA ARG A 108 -8.88 -4.55 8.64
C ARG A 108 -7.81 -3.45 8.63
N GLU A 109 -6.87 -3.53 7.71
CA GLU A 109 -5.75 -2.61 7.54
C GLU A 109 -6.17 -1.27 6.90
N ALA A 110 -7.34 -1.23 6.26
CA ALA A 110 -7.95 0.01 5.75
C ALA A 110 -8.59 0.90 6.85
N MET A 111 -8.66 0.42 8.09
CA MET A 111 -9.22 1.20 9.20
C MET A 111 -8.26 2.29 9.66
N LEU A 112 -8.78 3.34 10.32
CA LEU A 112 -7.94 4.37 10.89
C LEU A 112 -6.97 3.78 11.93
N PRO A 113 -5.73 4.31 12.03
CA PRO A 113 -4.80 3.90 13.07
C PRO A 113 -5.32 4.19 14.48
N PRO A 114 -4.81 3.51 15.51
CA PRO A 114 -5.16 3.81 16.90
C PRO A 114 -4.98 5.29 17.26
N GLY A 115 -5.93 5.83 18.03
CA GLY A 115 -5.97 7.22 18.47
C GLY A 115 -6.79 8.14 17.55
N TYR A 116 -7.02 7.77 16.29
CA TYR A 116 -7.87 8.54 15.39
C TYR A 116 -9.32 8.08 15.45
N ASP A 117 -10.25 9.04 15.40
CA ASP A 117 -11.68 8.78 15.43
C ASP A 117 -12.34 9.10 14.08
N LEU A 118 -13.34 8.30 13.73
CA LEU A 118 -14.23 8.57 12.61
C LEU A 118 -15.32 9.55 13.04
N VAL A 119 -15.71 10.43 12.13
CA VAL A 119 -16.94 11.20 12.31
C VAL A 119 -18.15 10.28 12.33
N LYS A 120 -19.23 10.74 12.99
CA LYS A 120 -20.51 10.04 12.98
C LYS A 120 -20.94 9.77 11.52
N ASP A 121 -21.30 8.52 11.26
CA ASP A 121 -21.69 8.01 9.94
C ASP A 121 -20.58 8.13 8.88
N GLY A 122 -19.31 8.22 9.27
CA GLY A 122 -18.15 8.33 8.37
C GLY A 122 -17.52 7.01 7.94
N ARG A 123 -18.16 5.86 8.20
CA ARG A 123 -17.65 4.54 7.81
C ARG A 123 -18.52 3.94 6.71
N HIS A 124 -17.95 3.72 5.54
CA HIS A 124 -18.67 3.16 4.40
C HIS A 124 -17.91 1.99 3.78
N SER A 125 -18.56 0.84 3.69
CA SER A 125 -18.08 -0.26 2.87
C SER A 125 -18.54 -0.08 1.42
N THR A 126 -17.73 -0.54 0.47
CA THR A 126 -18.08 -0.69 -0.94
C THR A 126 -17.83 -2.13 -1.41
N ASN A 127 -18.52 -2.52 -2.47
CA ASN A 127 -18.26 -3.75 -3.22
C ASN A 127 -17.30 -3.55 -4.41
N ARG A 128 -16.90 -2.29 -4.67
CA ARG A 128 -15.90 -1.97 -5.69
C ARG A 128 -14.49 -2.35 -5.19
N GLY A 129 -13.67 -2.87 -6.09
CA GLY A 129 -12.27 -3.16 -5.81
C GLY A 129 -11.41 -1.89 -5.75
N HIS A 130 -10.14 -2.06 -5.39
CA HIS A 130 -9.19 -0.96 -5.10
C HIS A 130 -9.21 0.17 -6.14
N ILE A 131 -9.08 -0.18 -7.42
CA ILE A 131 -8.99 0.81 -8.53
C ILE A 131 -10.35 1.44 -8.84
N THR A 132 -11.46 0.72 -8.63
CA THR A 132 -12.82 1.18 -8.96
C THR A 132 -13.59 1.75 -7.77
N MET A 133 -12.96 1.80 -6.59
CA MET A 133 -13.55 2.22 -5.32
C MET A 133 -14.17 3.62 -5.41
N LEU A 134 -13.43 4.57 -5.96
CA LEU A 134 -13.92 5.95 -6.12
C LEU A 134 -15.02 6.08 -7.17
N GLY A 135 -15.32 5.02 -7.94
CA GLY A 135 -16.46 4.97 -8.85
C GLY A 135 -17.79 4.64 -8.14
N ASP A 136 -17.78 4.30 -6.86
CA ASP A 136 -18.98 4.17 -6.01
C ASP A 136 -19.41 5.57 -5.53
N MET A 137 -20.15 6.28 -6.38
CA MET A 137 -20.57 7.67 -6.10
C MET A 137 -21.41 7.79 -4.82
N ASP A 138 -22.16 6.75 -4.46
CA ASP A 138 -22.99 6.75 -3.25
C ASP A 138 -22.14 6.62 -1.99
N ALA A 139 -21.14 5.74 -1.96
CA ALA A 139 -20.19 5.65 -0.85
C ALA A 139 -19.35 6.93 -0.73
N VAL A 140 -18.85 7.46 -1.85
CA VAL A 140 -18.08 8.70 -1.90
C VAL A 140 -18.90 9.88 -1.39
N GLY A 141 -20.13 10.06 -1.89
CA GLY A 141 -21.02 11.14 -1.49
C GLY A 141 -21.33 11.11 0.01
N ARG A 142 -21.65 9.93 0.56
CA ARG A 142 -21.91 9.78 2.00
C ARG A 142 -20.68 10.07 2.86
N ALA A 143 -19.50 9.59 2.45
CA ALA A 143 -18.25 9.87 3.17
C ALA A 143 -17.96 11.37 3.22
N LEU A 144 -18.05 12.06 2.07
CA LEU A 144 -17.86 13.50 1.98
C LEU A 144 -18.89 14.26 2.81
N GLN A 145 -20.17 13.85 2.76
CA GLN A 145 -21.21 14.47 3.56
C GLN A 145 -20.94 14.31 5.06
N ALA A 146 -20.44 13.16 5.50
CA ALA A 146 -20.07 12.92 6.89
C ALA A 146 -18.93 13.86 7.34
N VAL A 147 -17.89 14.02 6.51
CA VAL A 147 -16.78 14.96 6.78
C VAL A 147 -17.26 16.40 6.87
N VAL A 148 -18.08 16.86 5.90
CA VAL A 148 -18.65 18.22 5.89
C VAL A 148 -19.51 18.47 7.12
N ARG A 149 -20.38 17.53 7.50
CA ARG A 149 -21.18 17.63 8.73
C ARG A 149 -20.31 17.66 9.98
N GLY A 150 -19.26 16.83 10.03
CA GLY A 150 -18.29 16.83 11.14
C GLY A 150 -17.61 18.19 11.29
N ARG A 151 -17.20 18.78 10.16
CA ARG A 151 -16.60 20.12 10.13
C ARG A 151 -17.56 21.19 10.62
N ALA A 152 -18.81 21.18 10.14
CA ALA A 152 -19.84 22.13 10.56
C ALA A 152 -20.17 22.05 12.06
N LYS A 153 -19.97 20.88 12.68
CA LYS A 153 -20.08 20.68 14.13
C LYS A 153 -18.84 21.09 14.92
N GLY A 154 -17.83 21.61 14.25
CA GLY A 154 -16.62 22.16 14.86
C GLY A 154 -15.44 21.21 14.97
N ILE A 155 -15.50 20.00 14.40
CA ILE A 155 -14.35 19.06 14.44
C ILE A 155 -13.16 19.64 13.67
N GLY A 156 -11.99 19.63 14.30
CA GLY A 156 -10.73 20.08 13.70
C GLY A 156 -10.56 21.60 13.61
N LEU A 157 -11.36 22.39 14.32
CA LEU A 157 -11.30 23.86 14.29
C LEU A 157 -10.37 24.46 15.37
N GLY A 158 -9.80 23.64 16.24
CA GLY A 158 -9.12 24.11 17.44
C GLY A 158 -10.12 24.47 18.55
N LYS A 159 -9.61 24.70 19.77
CA LYS A 159 -10.43 25.17 20.91
C LYS A 159 -10.83 26.65 20.80
N ASP A 160 -10.05 27.45 20.08
CA ASP A 160 -10.18 28.91 20.06
C ASP A 160 -11.16 29.45 19.00
N ARG A 161 -11.68 28.59 18.12
CA ARG A 161 -12.62 28.99 17.06
C ARG A 161 -14.08 28.67 17.40
N ARG A 162 -14.47 28.87 18.67
CA ARG A 162 -15.87 28.77 19.08
C ARG A 162 -16.66 29.97 18.58
N MET A 163 -17.36 29.77 17.46
CA MET A 163 -18.56 30.49 16.99
C MET A 163 -18.55 32.02 17.12
N GLU A 164 -18.13 32.71 16.05
CA GLU A 164 -18.82 33.92 15.58
C GLU A 164 -19.92 33.52 14.59
#